data_AF-A0A925HMM5-F1
#
_entry.id   AF-A0A925HMM5-F1
#
_cell.length_a   1.000
_cell.length_b   1.000
_cell.length_c   1.000
_cell.angle_alpha   90.00
_cell.angle_beta   90.00
_cell.angle_gamma   90.00
#
_symmetry.space_group_name_H-M   'P 1'
#
loop_
_entity.id
_entity.type
_entity.pdbx_description
1 polymer ?
#
loop_
_entity_poly.entity_id
_entity_poly.type
_entity_poly.pdbx_seq_one_letter_code
_entity_poly.pdbx_strand_id
1 'polypeptide(L)'
;MAIPISTTEADRFQTVVGTTGERYYAAGFDTTNGDRRMALARLGPTGSLDPSFGQGGIATVNVAVGGKTAEFARGVVVQSGGKVVIAGPVEHDPTATGDAARDTDIAVVRFDATGKLDPTFGVNGVVRLDLSTGVVSGTAFRGDTSWGLTLLPEDGLVVVGGTLGDGAGRTDIDYAVVKLTSNGTLDTTFGTDGHVTLDIEQGGDSPRTAIVSLMERSL
;
A
#
# COMPACT_ATOMS: atom_id res chain seq x y z
N MET A 1 -8.71 -7.47 -26.67
CA MET A 1 -9.48 -8.36 -25.78
C MET A 1 -9.22 -7.89 -24.36
N ALA A 2 -10.26 -7.65 -23.55
CA ALA A 2 -10.08 -7.28 -22.14
C ALA A 2 -9.75 -8.53 -21.33
N ILE A 3 -8.82 -8.43 -20.38
CA ILE A 3 -8.45 -9.52 -19.47
C ILE A 3 -9.05 -9.17 -18.10
N PRO A 4 -10.13 -9.85 -17.66
CA PRO A 4 -10.72 -9.59 -16.35
C PRO A 4 -9.80 -10.09 -15.22
N ILE A 5 -9.68 -9.32 -14.14
CA ILE A 5 -8.98 -9.73 -12.91
C ILE A 5 -9.97 -10.50 -12.02
N SER A 6 -11.22 -10.02 -11.96
CA SER A 6 -12.36 -10.73 -11.38
C SER A 6 -13.43 -10.95 -12.45
N THR A 7 -14.15 -12.08 -12.36
CA THR A 7 -15.23 -12.40 -13.30
C THR A 7 -16.62 -11.98 -12.83
N THR A 8 -16.74 -11.48 -11.58
CA THR A 8 -18.04 -11.32 -10.92
C THR A 8 -18.30 -9.92 -10.38
N GLU A 9 -17.27 -9.15 -10.03
CA GLU A 9 -17.43 -7.82 -9.40
C GLU A 9 -16.36 -6.82 -9.88
N ALA A 10 -16.36 -5.62 -9.28
CA ALA A 10 -15.47 -4.53 -9.66
C ALA A 10 -13.99 -4.89 -9.43
N ASP A 11 -13.17 -4.61 -10.44
CA ASP A 11 -11.73 -4.71 -10.41
C ASP A 11 -11.09 -3.44 -10.99
N ARG A 12 -9.93 -3.07 -10.46
CA ARG A 12 -9.21 -1.88 -10.94
C ARG A 12 -7.74 -1.95 -10.56
N PHE A 13 -6.86 -1.73 -11.53
CA PHE A 13 -5.48 -1.33 -11.28
C PHE A 13 -5.37 0.19 -11.14
N GLN A 14 -4.57 0.63 -10.17
CA GLN A 14 -4.34 2.03 -9.81
C GLN A 14 -2.92 2.49 -10.16
N THR A 15 -1.99 1.56 -10.29
CA THR A 15 -0.57 1.85 -10.45
C THR A 15 0.13 0.75 -11.26
N VAL A 16 1.26 1.11 -11.88
CA VAL A 16 2.09 0.19 -12.66
C VAL A 16 3.56 0.55 -12.52
N VAL A 17 4.43 -0.46 -12.48
CA VAL A 17 5.89 -0.30 -12.55
C VAL A 17 6.47 -1.25 -13.59
N GLY A 18 7.45 -0.76 -14.35
CA GLY A 18 8.23 -1.57 -15.30
C GLY A 18 9.59 -1.97 -14.72
N THR A 19 10.14 -3.07 -15.21
CA THR A 19 11.52 -3.51 -14.92
C THR A 19 12.35 -3.50 -16.19
N THR A 20 13.68 -3.52 -16.06
CA THR A 20 14.62 -3.52 -17.19
C THR A 20 14.52 -4.75 -18.10
N GLY A 21 13.84 -5.82 -17.68
CA GLY A 21 13.61 -7.03 -18.46
C GLY A 21 12.23 -7.10 -19.13
N GLU A 22 11.63 -5.94 -19.44
CA GLU A 22 10.30 -5.81 -20.08
C GLU A 22 9.17 -6.57 -19.35
N ARG A 23 9.29 -6.71 -18.03
CA ARG A 23 8.21 -7.18 -17.16
C ARG A 23 7.56 -5.97 -16.50
N TYR A 24 6.24 -5.98 -16.46
CA TYR A 24 5.43 -4.93 -15.84
C TYR A 24 4.59 -5.51 -14.73
N TYR A 25 4.42 -4.75 -13.66
CA TYR A 25 3.61 -5.11 -12.52
C TYR A 25 2.53 -4.05 -12.34
N ALA A 26 1.27 -4.45 -12.40
CA ALA A 26 0.13 -3.56 -12.18
C ALA A 26 -0.57 -3.94 -10.87
N ALA A 27 -0.84 -2.96 -10.02
CA ALA A 27 -1.41 -3.20 -8.69
C ALA A 27 -2.68 -2.39 -8.45
N GLY A 28 -3.58 -2.96 -7.64
CA GLY A 28 -4.89 -2.39 -7.34
C GLY A 28 -5.71 -3.33 -6.49
N PHE A 29 -6.94 -3.62 -6.92
CA PHE A 29 -7.83 -4.55 -6.22
C PHE A 29 -8.72 -5.36 -7.15
N ASP A 30 -9.22 -6.47 -6.61
CA ASP A 30 -10.41 -7.18 -7.08
C ASP A 30 -11.45 -7.23 -5.94
N THR A 31 -12.72 -7.37 -6.29
CA THR A 31 -13.80 -7.54 -5.30
C THR A 31 -14.34 -8.97 -5.44
N THR A 32 -14.56 -9.64 -4.31
CA THR A 32 -15.17 -10.96 -4.25
C THR A 32 -16.15 -11.03 -3.08
N ASN A 33 -17.41 -11.31 -3.37
CA ASN A 33 -18.49 -11.34 -2.37
C ASN A 33 -18.64 -10.03 -1.59
N GLY A 34 -18.40 -8.89 -2.25
CA GLY A 34 -18.48 -7.56 -1.64
C GLY A 34 -17.27 -7.15 -0.79
N ASP A 35 -16.26 -8.02 -0.66
CA ASP A 35 -15.00 -7.75 0.04
C ASP A 35 -13.87 -7.51 -0.97
N ARG A 36 -13.07 -6.46 -0.76
CA ARG A 36 -11.93 -6.17 -1.63
C ARG A 36 -10.70 -6.96 -1.20
N ARG A 37 -9.88 -7.29 -2.19
CA ARG A 37 -8.56 -7.88 -1.98
C ARG A 37 -7.56 -7.07 -2.78
N MET A 38 -6.37 -6.86 -2.21
CA MET A 38 -5.30 -6.24 -2.98
C MET A 38 -4.85 -7.20 -4.08
N ALA A 39 -4.69 -6.69 -5.30
CA ALA A 39 -4.36 -7.48 -6.48
C ALA A 39 -3.08 -6.97 -7.15
N LEU A 40 -2.30 -7.89 -7.69
CA LEU A 40 -1.05 -7.65 -8.41
C LEU A 40 -0.99 -8.55 -9.64
N ALA A 41 -1.00 -7.94 -10.84
CA ALA A 41 -0.74 -8.66 -12.07
C ALA A 41 0.71 -8.52 -12.51
N ARG A 42 1.26 -9.59 -13.10
CA ARG A 42 2.49 -9.55 -13.88
C ARG A 42 2.19 -9.69 -15.36
N LEU A 43 2.71 -8.76 -16.15
CA LEU A 43 2.60 -8.71 -17.60
C LEU A 43 3.97 -8.91 -18.24
N GLY A 44 3.99 -9.65 -19.34
CA GLY A 44 5.15 -9.80 -20.21
C GLY A 44 5.37 -8.58 -21.14
N PRO A 45 6.40 -8.64 -21.99
CA PRO A 45 6.80 -7.53 -22.89
C PRO A 45 5.71 -7.11 -23.86
N THR A 46 4.85 -8.05 -24.26
CA THR A 46 3.74 -7.82 -25.20
C THR A 46 2.45 -7.42 -24.50
N GLY A 47 2.47 -7.20 -23.17
CA GLY A 47 1.30 -6.85 -22.37
C GLY A 47 0.37 -8.02 -22.02
N SER A 48 0.74 -9.27 -22.35
CA SER A 48 -0.01 -10.45 -21.91
C SER A 48 0.27 -10.78 -20.44
N LEU A 49 -0.73 -11.28 -19.70
CA LEU A 49 -0.49 -11.86 -18.38
C LEU A 49 0.57 -12.96 -18.44
N ASP A 50 1.48 -12.96 -17.48
CA ASP A 50 2.49 -14.01 -17.33
C ASP A 50 1.94 -15.16 -16.48
N PRO A 51 1.57 -16.31 -17.06
CA PRO A 51 0.92 -17.40 -16.32
C PRO A 51 1.82 -18.05 -15.25
N SER A 52 3.12 -17.73 -15.21
CA SER A 52 4.04 -18.22 -14.17
C SER A 52 4.02 -17.39 -12.88
N PHE A 53 3.17 -16.35 -12.81
CA PHE A 53 2.98 -15.52 -11.62
C PHE A 53 1.61 -15.76 -10.98
N GLY A 54 1.57 -16.03 -9.68
CA GLY A 54 0.33 -16.25 -8.95
C GLY A 54 -0.58 -17.26 -9.64
N GLN A 55 -1.88 -16.96 -9.68
CA GLN A 55 -2.86 -17.71 -10.44
C GLN A 55 -3.09 -17.03 -11.80
N GLY A 56 -2.56 -17.62 -12.87
CA GLY A 56 -2.80 -17.14 -14.24
C GLY A 56 -2.24 -15.75 -14.55
N GLY A 57 -1.23 -15.30 -13.81
CA GLY A 57 -0.62 -13.97 -13.92
C GLY A 57 -1.04 -12.99 -12.84
N ILE A 58 -1.87 -13.40 -11.89
CA ILE A 58 -2.45 -12.53 -10.86
C ILE A 58 -2.20 -13.12 -9.47
N ALA A 59 -1.64 -12.32 -8.58
CA ALA A 59 -1.59 -12.60 -7.15
C ALA A 59 -2.60 -11.71 -6.42
N THR A 60 -3.30 -12.27 -5.43
CA THR A 60 -4.24 -11.52 -4.59
C THR A 60 -3.99 -11.82 -3.11
N VAL A 61 -4.32 -10.85 -2.26
CA VAL A 61 -4.30 -11.00 -0.80
C VAL A 61 -5.48 -10.26 -0.20
N ASN A 62 -6.15 -10.92 0.73
CA ASN A 62 -7.14 -10.29 1.61
C ASN A 62 -6.45 -10.12 2.97
N VAL A 63 -6.10 -8.88 3.32
CA VAL A 63 -5.41 -8.53 4.55
C VAL A 63 -6.40 -8.39 5.70
N ALA A 64 -7.59 -7.83 5.46
CA ALA A 64 -8.63 -7.66 6.46
C ALA A 64 -9.83 -8.57 6.13
N VAL A 65 -9.69 -9.86 6.43
CA VAL A 65 -10.71 -10.87 6.08
C VAL A 65 -12.08 -10.55 6.67
N GLY A 66 -13.12 -10.56 5.82
CA GLY A 66 -14.46 -10.12 6.20
C GLY A 66 -14.59 -8.60 6.25
N GLY A 67 -13.63 -7.92 5.62
CA GLY A 67 -13.57 -6.49 5.43
C GLY A 67 -14.60 -6.03 4.41
N LYS A 68 -14.40 -4.81 3.93
CA LYS A 68 -15.38 -4.11 3.12
C LYS A 68 -14.71 -3.71 1.80
N THR A 69 -14.35 -2.44 1.66
CA THR A 69 -13.88 -1.89 0.39
C THR A 69 -12.66 -0.98 0.54
N ALA A 70 -11.99 -0.99 1.69
CA ALA A 70 -10.79 -0.18 1.90
C ALA A 70 -9.52 -0.84 1.33
N GLU A 71 -9.51 -2.17 1.10
CA GLU A 71 -8.34 -2.86 0.57
C GLU A 71 -8.07 -2.58 -0.91
N PHE A 72 -7.09 -1.75 -1.22
CA PHE A 72 -6.62 -1.59 -2.59
C PHE A 72 -5.21 -1.01 -2.67
N ALA A 73 -4.38 -1.60 -3.51
CA ALA A 73 -3.02 -1.11 -3.71
C ALA A 73 -2.98 0.18 -4.54
N ARG A 74 -2.20 1.15 -4.07
CA ARG A 74 -1.89 2.43 -4.75
C ARG A 74 -0.41 2.58 -5.07
N GLY A 75 0.46 1.90 -4.33
CA GLY A 75 1.89 1.83 -4.58
C GLY A 75 2.32 0.44 -5.05
N VAL A 76 3.29 0.39 -5.97
CA VAL A 76 3.97 -0.84 -6.38
C VAL A 76 5.45 -0.56 -6.65
N VAL A 77 6.33 -1.38 -6.10
CA VAL A 77 7.78 -1.34 -6.35
C VAL A 77 8.34 -2.75 -6.47
N VAL A 78 9.50 -2.89 -7.11
CA VAL A 78 10.19 -4.18 -7.28
C VAL A 78 11.52 -4.12 -6.55
N GLN A 79 11.64 -4.86 -5.45
CA GLN A 79 12.88 -5.07 -4.71
C GLN A 79 13.81 -6.05 -5.45
N SER A 80 15.06 -6.17 -4.98
CA SER A 80 16.01 -7.15 -5.48
C SER A 80 15.49 -8.58 -5.42
N GLY A 81 16.07 -9.46 -6.24
CA GLY A 81 15.61 -10.84 -6.39
C GLY A 81 14.24 -10.99 -7.06
N GLY A 82 13.64 -9.90 -7.56
CA GLY A 82 12.34 -9.91 -8.23
C GLY A 82 11.15 -9.96 -7.27
N LYS A 83 11.37 -9.67 -5.98
CA LYS A 83 10.30 -9.50 -5.01
C LYS A 83 9.52 -8.22 -5.31
N VAL A 84 8.23 -8.23 -5.08
CA VAL A 84 7.34 -7.10 -5.41
C VAL A 84 6.62 -6.66 -4.16
N VAL A 85 6.64 -5.37 -3.88
CA VAL A 85 5.95 -4.79 -2.73
C VAL A 85 4.84 -3.89 -3.23
N ILE A 86 3.64 -4.05 -2.66
CA ILE A 86 2.50 -3.17 -2.88
C ILE A 86 2.10 -2.51 -1.55
N ALA A 87 1.48 -1.33 -1.63
CA ALA A 87 0.95 -0.67 -0.44
C ALA A 87 -0.37 0.05 -0.72
N GLY A 88 -1.21 0.14 0.31
CA GLY A 88 -2.50 0.80 0.23
C GLY A 88 -3.25 0.78 1.56
N PRO A 89 -4.41 1.46 1.64
CA PRO A 89 -5.28 1.38 2.82
C PRO A 89 -5.83 -0.03 3.02
N VAL A 90 -6.18 -0.34 4.27
CA VAL A 90 -6.86 -1.56 4.72
C VAL A 90 -7.75 -1.21 5.92
N GLU A 91 -8.89 -1.86 6.09
CA GLU A 91 -9.80 -1.67 7.23
C GLU A 91 -9.10 -1.98 8.55
N HIS A 92 -9.09 -1.04 9.51
CA HIS A 92 -8.52 -1.22 10.86
C HIS A 92 -9.08 -2.49 11.53
N ASP A 93 -10.42 -2.53 11.65
CA ASP A 93 -11.16 -3.68 12.17
C ASP A 93 -12.26 -4.06 11.15
N PRO A 94 -12.12 -5.22 10.46
CA PRO A 94 -13.13 -5.67 9.49
C PRO A 94 -14.49 -5.94 10.15
N THR A 95 -14.52 -6.25 11.44
CA THR A 95 -15.74 -6.58 12.21
C THR A 95 -16.47 -5.34 12.72
N ALA A 96 -15.84 -4.17 12.68
CA ALA A 96 -16.42 -2.94 13.16
C ALA A 96 -17.66 -2.51 12.36
N THR A 97 -18.57 -1.83 13.04
CA THR A 97 -19.81 -1.28 12.50
C THR A 97 -19.91 0.23 12.77
N GLY A 98 -20.82 0.92 12.07
CA GLY A 98 -21.02 2.35 12.23
C GLY A 98 -19.78 3.15 11.80
N ASP A 99 -19.39 4.12 12.62
CA ASP A 99 -18.28 5.03 12.27
C ASP A 99 -16.91 4.35 12.35
N ALA A 100 -16.72 3.44 13.31
CA ALA A 100 -15.49 2.66 13.46
C ALA A 100 -15.22 1.76 12.24
N ALA A 101 -16.25 1.38 11.48
CA ALA A 101 -16.11 0.61 10.25
C ALA A 101 -15.41 1.36 9.10
N ARG A 102 -15.25 2.68 9.24
CA ARG A 102 -14.61 3.56 8.26
C ARG A 102 -13.14 3.82 8.58
N ASP A 103 -12.67 3.27 9.70
CA ASP A 103 -11.29 3.38 10.12
C ASP A 103 -10.39 2.48 9.26
N THR A 104 -9.23 3.02 8.92
CA THR A 104 -8.30 2.40 8.00
C THR A 104 -6.88 2.57 8.48
N ASP A 105 -6.12 1.48 8.40
CA ASP A 105 -4.67 1.47 8.54
C ASP A 105 -4.02 1.40 7.15
N ILE A 106 -2.70 1.29 7.12
CA ILE A 106 -1.93 1.06 5.89
C ILE A 106 -1.36 -0.36 5.91
N ALA A 107 -1.60 -1.12 4.83
CA ALA A 107 -0.91 -2.37 4.59
C ALA A 107 0.23 -2.17 3.58
N VAL A 108 1.38 -2.79 3.86
CA VAL A 108 2.48 -3.00 2.93
C VAL A 108 2.66 -4.50 2.78
N VAL A 109 2.50 -5.02 1.57
CA VAL A 109 2.50 -6.45 1.29
C VAL A 109 3.63 -6.78 0.34
N ARG A 110 4.41 -7.82 0.66
CA ARG A 110 5.44 -8.34 -0.23
C ARG A 110 5.09 -9.71 -0.81
N PHE A 111 5.25 -9.81 -2.12
CA PHE A 111 5.23 -11.06 -2.87
C PHE A 111 6.64 -11.44 -3.31
N ASP A 112 6.91 -12.74 -3.38
CA ASP A 112 8.10 -13.27 -4.03
C ASP A 112 8.03 -13.17 -5.56
N ALA A 113 9.10 -13.57 -6.24
CA ALA A 113 9.18 -13.52 -7.69
C ALA A 113 8.18 -14.45 -8.41
N THR A 114 7.49 -15.33 -7.69
CA THR A 114 6.44 -16.21 -8.23
C THR A 114 5.03 -15.71 -7.93
N GLY A 115 4.88 -14.61 -7.17
CA GLY A 115 3.58 -14.04 -6.80
C GLY A 115 2.95 -14.68 -5.57
N LYS A 116 3.73 -15.40 -4.76
CA LYS A 116 3.28 -15.87 -3.43
C LYS A 116 3.69 -14.84 -2.38
N LEU A 117 2.93 -14.73 -1.30
CA LEU A 117 3.33 -13.89 -0.16
C LEU A 117 4.71 -14.33 0.36
N ASP A 118 5.60 -13.36 0.57
CA ASP A 118 6.94 -13.63 1.09
C ASP A 118 6.92 -13.65 2.62
N PRO A 119 7.02 -14.82 3.27
CA PRO A 119 6.93 -14.92 4.72
C PRO A 119 8.09 -14.24 5.47
N THR A 120 9.14 -13.81 4.76
CA THR A 120 10.28 -13.10 5.34
C THR A 120 10.09 -11.58 5.42
N PHE A 121 8.91 -11.07 5.02
CA PHE A 121 8.54 -9.66 5.13
C PHE A 121 7.49 -9.46 6.22
N GLY A 122 7.75 -8.54 7.15
CA GLY A 122 6.82 -8.25 8.25
C GLY A 122 6.34 -9.53 8.94
N VAL A 123 5.02 -9.63 9.13
CA VAL A 123 4.34 -10.84 9.60
C VAL A 123 3.68 -11.53 8.41
N ASN A 124 4.21 -12.69 8.02
CA ASN A 124 3.66 -13.52 6.93
C ASN A 124 3.48 -12.79 5.58
N GLY A 125 4.37 -11.85 5.27
CA GLY A 125 4.31 -11.08 4.02
C GLY A 125 3.62 -9.73 4.15
N VAL A 126 3.13 -9.36 5.34
CA VAL A 126 2.36 -8.14 5.56
C VAL A 126 2.97 -7.32 6.69
N VAL A 127 3.09 -6.01 6.45
CA VAL A 127 3.30 -5.00 7.48
C VAL A 127 2.03 -4.17 7.55
N ARG A 128 1.58 -3.90 8.77
CA ARG A 128 0.42 -3.06 9.04
C ARG A 128 0.89 -1.86 9.84
N LEU A 129 0.59 -0.66 9.35
CA LEU A 129 0.95 0.60 9.97
C LEU A 129 -0.34 1.28 10.42
N ASP A 130 -0.52 1.31 11.74
CA ASP A 130 -1.54 2.06 12.46
C ASP A 130 -0.82 3.30 13.02
N LEU A 131 -1.05 4.43 12.35
CA LEU A 131 -0.45 5.72 12.66
C LEU A 131 -1.39 6.57 13.52
N SER A 132 -2.70 6.35 13.44
CA SER A 132 -3.67 7.03 14.29
C SER A 132 -4.95 6.22 14.49
N THR A 133 -5.65 6.48 15.60
CA THR A 133 -6.96 5.88 15.91
C THR A 133 -8.12 6.44 15.08
N GLY A 134 -7.85 7.40 14.21
CA GLY A 134 -8.82 8.17 13.46
C GLY A 134 -9.86 8.95 14.29
N VAL A 135 -10.73 9.70 13.59
CA VAL A 135 -11.85 10.45 14.18
C VAL A 135 -12.95 10.74 13.17
N VAL A 136 -14.18 10.89 13.66
CA VAL A 136 -15.31 11.40 12.86
C VAL A 136 -15.31 12.92 12.88
N SER A 137 -15.32 13.54 11.70
CA SER A 137 -15.46 14.99 11.52
C SER A 137 -16.60 15.29 10.54
N GLY A 138 -17.74 15.71 11.10
CA GLY A 138 -18.99 15.87 10.36
C GLY A 138 -19.47 14.55 9.76
N THR A 139 -19.65 14.49 8.44
CA THR A 139 -20.08 13.27 7.74
C THR A 139 -18.91 12.35 7.35
N ALA A 140 -17.67 12.78 7.54
CA ALA A 140 -16.49 12.07 7.05
C ALA A 140 -15.66 11.48 8.20
N PHE A 141 -15.04 10.34 7.94
CA PHE A 141 -14.04 9.75 8.82
C PHE A 141 -12.65 10.23 8.42
N ARG A 142 -11.77 10.42 9.40
CA ARG A 142 -10.37 10.85 9.25
C ARG A 142 -9.55 9.72 9.86
N GLY A 143 -8.91 8.91 9.04
CA GLY A 143 -8.06 7.82 9.48
C GLY A 143 -6.82 7.77 8.60
N ASP A 144 -6.04 6.70 8.74
CA ASP A 144 -4.80 6.62 7.99
C ASP A 144 -5.07 6.33 6.51
N THR A 145 -4.31 6.98 5.64
CA THR A 145 -4.40 6.73 4.20
C THR A 145 -3.02 6.49 3.63
N SER A 146 -2.91 5.63 2.62
CA SER A 146 -1.67 5.47 1.85
C SER A 146 -1.87 5.93 0.42
N TRP A 147 -0.84 6.58 -0.13
CA TRP A 147 -0.85 7.12 -1.50
C TRP A 147 0.41 6.81 -2.29
N GLY A 148 1.56 6.68 -1.64
CA GLY A 148 2.82 6.41 -2.32
C GLY A 148 3.65 5.35 -1.64
N LEU A 149 4.40 4.62 -2.46
CA LEU A 149 5.41 3.66 -2.05
C LEU A 149 6.64 3.88 -2.92
N THR A 150 7.78 4.10 -2.28
CA THR A 150 9.05 4.36 -2.95
C THR A 150 10.09 3.34 -2.52
N LEU A 151 10.83 2.81 -3.49
CA LEU A 151 11.98 1.94 -3.24
C LEU A 151 13.22 2.81 -2.97
N LEU A 152 13.93 2.51 -1.89
CA LEU A 152 15.22 3.07 -1.54
C LEU A 152 16.36 2.12 -1.96
N PRO A 153 17.63 2.57 -1.93
CA PRO A 153 18.78 1.68 -1.98
C PRO A 153 18.69 0.55 -0.94
N GLU A 154 19.39 -0.55 -1.21
CA GLU A 154 19.42 -1.74 -0.36
C GLU A 154 18.03 -2.31 -0.06
N ASP A 155 17.07 -2.09 -0.97
CA ASP A 155 15.67 -2.51 -0.88
C ASP A 155 14.86 -1.89 0.26
N GLY A 156 15.33 -0.81 0.89
CA GLY A 156 14.50 -0.06 1.84
C GLY A 156 13.23 0.49 1.20
N LEU A 157 12.24 0.86 2.00
CA LEU A 157 10.96 1.39 1.52
C LEU A 157 10.62 2.70 2.23
N VAL A 158 9.97 3.61 1.51
CA VAL A 158 9.26 4.76 2.08
C VAL A 158 7.80 4.66 1.70
N VAL A 159 6.92 4.75 2.68
CA VAL A 159 5.48 4.85 2.50
C VAL A 159 5.08 6.29 2.80
N VAL A 160 4.27 6.88 1.92
CA VAL A 160 3.67 8.18 2.18
C VAL A 160 2.16 8.10 2.20
N GLY A 161 1.61 8.82 3.17
CA GLY A 161 0.21 8.69 3.56
C GLY A 161 -0.27 9.92 4.31
N GLY A 162 -1.51 9.86 4.75
CA GLY A 162 -2.06 10.81 5.70
C GLY A 162 -2.36 10.12 7.02
N THR A 163 -2.28 10.84 8.12
CA THR A 163 -2.69 10.40 9.45
C THR A 163 -3.42 11.52 10.18
N LEU A 164 -4.19 11.21 11.23
CA LEU A 164 -4.84 12.25 12.04
C LEU A 164 -3.78 13.19 12.64
N GLY A 165 -4.00 14.50 12.53
CA GLY A 165 -3.04 15.47 13.04
C GLY A 165 -2.84 15.37 14.56
N ASP A 166 -1.59 15.60 14.99
CA ASP A 166 -1.19 15.46 16.38
C ASP A 166 -1.83 16.53 17.28
N GLY A 167 -2.33 16.11 18.44
CA GLY A 167 -2.85 17.00 19.48
C GLY A 167 -4.34 16.84 19.79
N ALA A 168 -4.73 17.22 20.99
CA ALA A 168 -6.08 17.01 21.47
C ALA A 168 -7.12 17.82 20.67
N GLY A 169 -8.11 17.13 20.12
CA GLY A 169 -9.24 17.75 19.40
C GLY A 169 -8.98 18.08 17.92
N ARG A 170 -7.85 17.67 17.36
CA ARG A 170 -7.56 17.78 15.93
C ARG A 170 -8.48 16.86 15.13
N THR A 171 -8.85 17.30 13.92
CA THR A 171 -9.77 16.55 13.03
C THR A 171 -9.40 16.64 11.56
N ASP A 172 -8.24 17.21 11.29
CA ASP A 172 -7.58 17.28 10.00
C ASP A 172 -6.54 16.16 9.86
N ILE A 173 -6.12 15.93 8.62
CA ILE A 173 -5.14 14.91 8.27
C ILE A 173 -3.85 15.63 7.99
N ASP A 174 -2.75 15.16 8.59
CA ASP A 174 -1.40 15.62 8.33
C ASP A 174 -0.69 14.63 7.38
N TYR A 175 0.33 15.09 6.66
CA TYR A 175 1.16 14.19 5.85
C TYR A 175 1.99 13.28 6.75
N ALA A 176 1.98 11.98 6.51
CA ALA A 176 2.85 11.01 7.15
C ALA A 176 3.87 10.42 6.16
N VAL A 177 5.13 10.34 6.60
CA VAL A 177 6.21 9.64 5.90
C VAL A 177 6.76 8.56 6.83
N VAL A 178 6.66 7.30 6.40
CA VAL A 178 7.11 6.13 7.17
C VAL A 178 8.26 5.47 6.42
N LYS A 179 9.33 5.09 7.13
CA LYS A 179 10.47 4.37 6.54
C LYS A 179 10.51 2.94 7.04
N LEU A 180 10.59 1.99 6.11
CA LEU A 180 10.78 0.57 6.40
C LEU A 180 12.14 0.10 5.87
N THR A 181 12.71 -0.84 6.57
CA THR A 181 13.85 -1.63 6.11
C THR A 181 13.44 -2.59 4.98
N SER A 182 14.42 -3.27 4.38
CA SER A 182 14.17 -4.17 3.25
C SER A 182 13.30 -5.38 3.57
N ASN A 183 13.21 -5.80 4.82
CA ASN A 183 12.31 -6.87 5.28
C ASN A 183 11.00 -6.33 5.88
N GLY A 184 10.72 -5.03 5.76
CA GLY A 184 9.48 -4.43 6.22
C GLY A 184 9.46 -4.08 7.71
N THR A 185 10.56 -4.26 8.45
CA THR A 185 10.64 -3.73 9.82
C THR A 185 10.66 -2.20 9.77
N LEU A 186 9.88 -1.56 10.63
CA LEU A 186 9.84 -0.10 10.81
C LEU A 186 11.22 0.42 11.25
N ASP A 187 11.75 1.41 10.54
CA ASP A 187 13.01 2.06 10.89
C ASP A 187 12.75 3.14 11.94
N THR A 188 12.79 2.76 13.23
CA THR A 188 12.52 3.66 14.36
C THR A 188 13.55 4.79 14.53
N THR A 189 14.64 4.79 13.75
CA THR A 189 15.62 5.89 13.73
C THR A 189 15.20 7.04 12.80
N PHE A 190 14.16 6.85 11.99
CA PHE A 190 13.62 7.86 11.10
C PHE A 190 12.50 8.66 11.77
N GLY A 191 12.71 9.96 11.99
CA GLY A 191 11.72 10.82 12.63
C GLY A 191 11.47 10.45 14.09
N THR A 192 10.20 10.44 14.49
CA THR A 192 9.74 10.01 15.82
C THR A 192 9.01 8.68 15.68
N ASP A 193 9.44 7.66 16.42
CA ASP A 193 8.85 6.32 16.37
C ASP A 193 8.71 5.74 14.95
N GLY A 194 9.65 6.09 14.06
CA GLY A 194 9.73 5.55 12.69
C GLY A 194 8.92 6.30 11.62
N HIS A 195 8.33 7.44 11.96
CA HIS A 195 7.63 8.28 11.01
C HIS A 195 7.86 9.79 11.24
N VAL A 196 7.54 10.56 10.22
CA VAL A 196 7.51 12.04 10.26
C VAL A 196 6.12 12.49 9.87
N THR A 197 5.50 13.32 10.70
CA THR A 197 4.29 14.07 10.37
C THR A 197 4.66 15.47 9.88
N LEU A 198 3.99 15.96 8.84
CA LEU A 198 4.13 17.32 8.32
C LEU A 198 2.72 17.92 8.24
N ASP A 199 2.47 18.93 9.08
CA ASP A 199 1.26 19.75 9.08
C ASP A 199 1.49 20.98 8.19
N ILE A 200 0.70 21.14 7.13
CA ILE A 200 0.69 22.35 6.31
C ILE A 200 -0.63 23.12 6.54
N GLU A 201 -0.58 24.09 7.46
CA GLU A 201 -1.63 25.11 7.70
C GLU A 201 -2.94 24.62 8.37
N GLN A 202 -2.92 23.55 9.19
CA GLN A 202 -4.12 23.04 9.89
C GLN A 202 -5.33 22.75 8.98
N GLY A 203 -5.06 22.56 7.69
CA GLY A 203 -6.01 22.09 6.68
C GLY A 203 -5.85 20.60 6.45
N GLY A 204 -6.84 19.96 5.83
CA GLY A 204 -6.69 18.56 5.45
C GLY A 204 -5.64 18.38 4.35
N ASP A 205 -4.55 17.69 4.68
CA ASP A 205 -3.47 17.41 3.75
C ASP A 205 -3.75 16.17 2.89
N SER A 206 -3.29 16.19 1.64
CA SER A 206 -3.57 15.14 0.65
C SER A 206 -2.30 14.72 -0.10
N PRO A 207 -1.56 13.72 0.39
CA PRO A 207 -0.48 13.12 -0.37
C PRO A 207 -0.99 12.43 -1.62
N ARG A 208 -0.13 12.43 -2.64
CA ARG A 208 -0.41 11.79 -3.92
C ARG A 208 0.73 10.90 -4.38
N THR A 209 1.96 11.38 -4.28
CA THR A 209 3.15 10.62 -4.67
C THR A 209 4.37 11.11 -3.90
N ALA A 210 5.34 10.22 -3.73
CA ALA A 210 6.69 10.56 -3.30
C ALA A 210 7.69 9.97 -4.30
N ILE A 211 8.69 10.76 -4.66
CA ILE A 211 9.79 10.35 -5.53
C ILE A 211 11.08 10.68 -4.79
N VAL A 212 11.88 9.66 -4.52
CA VAL A 212 13.23 9.83 -3.99
C VAL A 212 14.19 9.87 -5.17
N SER A 213 14.77 11.02 -5.44
CA SER A 213 15.87 11.16 -6.39
C SER A 213 17.18 11.19 -5.61
N LEU A 214 17.99 10.15 -5.79
CA LEU A 214 19.35 10.14 -5.26
C LEU A 214 20.21 10.98 -6.20
N MET A 215 20.60 12.17 -5.78
CA MET A 215 21.69 12.85 -6.47
C MET A 215 22.98 12.09 -6.14
N GLU A 216 23.62 11.53 -7.16
CA GLU A 216 25.03 11.16 -7.05
C GLU A 216 25.78 12.44 -6.67
N ARG A 217 26.30 12.49 -5.43
CA ARG A 217 27.31 13.49 -5.12
C ARG A 217 28.55 13.07 -5.89
N SER A 218 28.78 13.71 -7.05
CA SER A 218 30.12 13.80 -7.63
C SER A 218 31.05 14.26 -6.52
N LEU A 219 31.98 13.38 -6.12
CA LEU A 219 33.15 13.78 -5.34
C LEU A 219 34.05 14.68 -6.21
#